data_AF-A0A932LCT8-F1
#
_entry.id   AF-A0A932LCT8-F1
#
_cell.length_a   1.000
_cell.length_b   1.000
_cell.length_c   1.000
_cell.angle_alpha   90.00
_cell.angle_beta   90.00
_cell.angle_gamma   90.00
#
_symmetry.space_group_name_H-M   'P 1'
#
loop_
_entity.id
_entity.type
_entity.pdbx_description
1 polymer ?
#
loop_
_entity_poly.entity_id
_entity_poly.type
_entity_poly.pdbx_seq_one_letter_code
_entity_poly.pdbx_strand_id
1 'polypeptide(L)'
;MAISDGALMGRSPRSSRRPPRNVSPGFTLVEAMAALTIISVAASALLLGISSTLESTTTAVEQAIAHGMAQQLLDEIAATRYCEPGISPYGTLGPGPGERSGASRTACDDIDDYHGLRTQPPTDRFGIPLGEDNGAGGQRPQRQRVAPGFFSRWRQEVDLQYVSPANFSLPVAAGASDYKAVHVRIVRDDPVRGRQELVHLTRIFSNVPSL
;
A
#
# COMPACT_ATOMS: atom_id res chain seq x y z
N MET A 1 -7.00 -108.97 18.87
CA MET A 1 -8.42 -109.11 19.25
C MET A 1 -9.12 -107.83 18.82
N ALA A 2 -10.21 -108.01 18.08
CA ALA A 2 -10.77 -107.08 17.12
C ALA A 2 -11.82 -106.10 17.70
N ILE A 3 -12.45 -105.36 16.76
CA ILE A 3 -13.76 -104.68 16.78
C ILE A 3 -13.73 -103.31 17.53
N SER A 4 -14.24 -102.18 17.05
CA SER A 4 -15.25 -101.92 16.01
C SER A 4 -15.09 -100.53 15.40
N ASP A 5 -15.30 -100.52 14.09
CA ASP A 5 -15.66 -99.40 13.23
C ASP A 5 -17.00 -98.76 13.65
N GLY A 6 -17.21 -97.46 13.38
CA GLY A 6 -18.38 -96.74 13.88
C GLY A 6 -18.55 -95.29 13.44
N ALA A 7 -19.16 -95.14 12.25
CA ALA A 7 -20.12 -94.09 11.88
C ALA A 7 -19.61 -92.66 11.58
N LEU A 8 -19.40 -92.46 10.28
CA LEU A 8 -19.65 -91.25 9.49
C LEU A 8 -20.86 -90.44 10.01
N MET A 9 -20.62 -89.22 10.50
CA MET A 9 -21.66 -88.23 10.76
C MET A 9 -21.42 -86.99 9.89
N GLY A 10 -22.27 -86.84 8.87
CA GLY A 10 -22.18 -85.83 7.84
C GLY A 10 -22.25 -84.40 8.38
N ARG A 11 -21.26 -83.58 8.01
CA ARG A 11 -21.34 -82.13 8.14
C ARG A 11 -22.27 -81.59 7.07
N SER A 12 -23.44 -81.12 7.47
CA SER A 12 -24.32 -80.31 6.63
C SER A 12 -23.58 -79.05 6.12
N PRO A 13 -23.69 -78.68 4.84
CA PRO A 13 -23.13 -77.44 4.36
C PRO A 13 -23.90 -76.26 4.95
N ARG A 14 -23.23 -75.45 5.77
CA ARG A 14 -23.77 -74.15 6.22
C ARG A 14 -23.87 -73.23 5.00
N SER A 15 -25.11 -72.98 4.59
CA SER A 15 -25.48 -71.93 3.62
C SER A 15 -24.91 -70.58 4.08
N SER A 16 -23.83 -70.12 3.44
CA SER A 16 -23.31 -68.76 3.61
C SER A 16 -24.18 -67.80 2.78
N ARG A 17 -25.26 -67.30 3.39
CA ARG A 17 -26.01 -66.17 2.82
C ARG A 17 -25.10 -64.94 2.82
N ARG A 18 -24.56 -64.58 1.65
CA ARG A 18 -23.91 -63.28 1.45
C ARG A 18 -24.94 -62.18 1.74
N PRO A 19 -24.61 -61.15 2.52
CA PRO A 19 -25.51 -60.02 2.71
C PRO A 19 -25.82 -59.37 1.35
N PRO A 20 -27.04 -58.85 1.14
CA PRO A 20 -27.36 -58.13 -0.08
C PRO A 20 -26.39 -56.97 -0.23
N ARG A 21 -25.71 -56.89 -1.37
CA ARG A 21 -24.99 -55.68 -1.76
C ARG A 21 -26.06 -54.60 -1.90
N ASN A 22 -26.06 -53.63 -0.98
CA ASN A 22 -26.74 -52.37 -1.19
C ASN A 22 -26.12 -51.75 -2.45
N VAL A 23 -26.82 -51.89 -3.57
CA VAL A 23 -26.51 -51.14 -4.79
C VAL A 23 -26.92 -49.71 -4.51
N SER A 24 -25.94 -48.85 -4.29
CA SER A 24 -26.19 -47.41 -4.17
C SER A 24 -26.91 -46.94 -5.43
N PRO A 25 -28.05 -46.24 -5.32
CA PRO A 25 -28.67 -45.64 -6.50
C PRO A 25 -27.67 -44.65 -7.12
N GLY A 26 -27.41 -44.78 -8.42
CA GLY A 26 -26.58 -43.85 -9.17
C GLY A 26 -27.30 -42.50 -9.34
N PHE A 27 -26.53 -41.43 -9.55
CA PHE A 27 -27.06 -40.11 -9.86
C PHE A 27 -27.84 -40.13 -11.18
N THR A 28 -28.98 -39.42 -11.21
CA THR A 28 -29.68 -39.19 -12.47
C THR A 28 -28.99 -38.11 -13.29
N LEU A 29 -29.17 -38.11 -14.61
CA LEU A 29 -28.61 -37.09 -15.49
C LEU A 29 -29.10 -35.69 -15.12
N VAL A 30 -30.37 -35.56 -14.75
CA VAL A 30 -30.97 -34.29 -14.31
C VAL A 30 -30.33 -33.81 -13.01
N GLU A 31 -30.07 -34.71 -12.07
CA GLU A 31 -29.42 -34.38 -10.80
C GLU A 31 -27.96 -33.94 -10.99
N ALA A 32 -27.22 -34.61 -11.89
CA ALA A 32 -25.87 -34.20 -12.26
C ALA A 32 -25.87 -32.81 -12.94
N MET A 33 -26.82 -32.55 -13.84
CA MET A 33 -26.96 -31.24 -14.48
C MET A 33 -27.29 -30.15 -13.45
N ALA A 34 -28.22 -30.41 -12.53
CA ALA A 34 -28.56 -29.47 -11.46
C ALA A 34 -27.34 -29.19 -10.56
N ALA A 35 -26.61 -30.22 -10.13
CA ALA A 35 -25.40 -30.06 -9.35
C ALA A 35 -24.33 -29.23 -10.09
N LEU A 36 -24.11 -29.49 -11.37
CA LEU A 36 -23.17 -28.71 -12.20
C LEU A 36 -23.58 -27.24 -12.32
N THR A 37 -24.88 -26.94 -12.48
CA THR A 37 -25.35 -25.54 -12.52
C THR A 37 -25.11 -24.82 -11.19
N ILE A 38 -25.39 -25.49 -10.07
CA ILE A 38 -25.16 -24.92 -8.73
C ILE A 38 -23.66 -24.67 -8.50
N ILE A 39 -22.81 -25.65 -8.84
CA ILE A 39 -21.35 -25.52 -8.72
C ILE A 39 -20.84 -24.38 -9.62
N SER A 40 -21.35 -24.26 -10.84
CA SER A 40 -20.96 -23.18 -11.75
C SER A 40 -21.29 -21.81 -11.17
N VAL A 41 -22.51 -21.62 -10.65
CA VAL A 41 -22.90 -20.34 -10.03
C VAL A 41 -22.07 -20.05 -8.78
N ALA A 42 -21.84 -21.05 -7.93
CA ALA A 42 -21.00 -20.93 -6.74
C ALA A 42 -19.54 -20.57 -7.08
N ALA A 43 -18.97 -21.21 -8.12
CA ALA A 43 -17.62 -20.94 -8.59
C ALA A 43 -17.48 -19.51 -9.14
N SER A 44 -18.47 -19.02 -9.88
CA SER A 44 -18.47 -17.62 -10.36
C SER A 44 -18.49 -16.61 -9.21
N ALA A 45 -19.33 -16.83 -8.19
CA ALA A 45 -19.37 -15.96 -7.01
C ALA A 45 -18.04 -15.98 -6.23
N LEU A 46 -17.42 -17.16 -6.09
CA LEU A 46 -16.12 -17.29 -5.44
C LEU A 46 -15.01 -16.55 -6.19
N LEU A 47 -14.97 -16.67 -7.52
CA LEU A 47 -14.00 -15.96 -8.35
C LEU A 47 -14.11 -14.44 -8.20
N LEU A 48 -15.34 -13.91 -8.16
CA LEU A 48 -15.56 -12.48 -7.93
C LEU A 48 -15.02 -12.03 -6.55
N GLY A 49 -15.23 -12.85 -5.51
CA GLY A 49 -14.69 -12.60 -4.18
C GLY A 49 -13.15 -12.60 -4.15
N ILE A 50 -12.50 -13.51 -4.87
CA ILE A 50 -11.04 -13.55 -5.00
C ILE A 50 -10.53 -12.30 -5.72
N SER A 51 -11.13 -11.91 -6.84
CA SER A 51 -10.75 -10.70 -7.57
C SER A 51 -10.84 -9.45 -6.71
N SER A 52 -11.94 -9.28 -5.96
CA SER A 52 -12.11 -8.15 -5.04
C SER A 52 -11.07 -8.13 -3.92
N THR A 53 -10.69 -9.31 -3.40
CA THR A 53 -9.65 -9.42 -2.37
C THR A 53 -8.27 -9.04 -2.89
N LEU A 54 -7.93 -9.45 -4.12
CA LEU A 54 -6.66 -9.09 -4.76
C LEU A 54 -6.54 -7.59 -5.05
N GLU A 55 -7.62 -6.96 -5.51
CA GLU A 55 -7.68 -5.51 -5.72
C GLU A 55 -7.52 -4.74 -4.40
N SER A 56 -8.20 -5.20 -3.35
CA SER A 56 -8.10 -4.61 -2.01
C SER A 56 -6.68 -4.73 -1.45
N THR A 57 -6.04 -5.88 -1.64
CA THR A 57 -4.64 -6.12 -1.21
C THR A 57 -3.67 -5.21 -1.94
N THR A 58 -3.81 -5.09 -3.27
CA THR A 58 -2.98 -4.18 -4.07
C THR A 58 -3.13 -2.74 -3.58
N THR A 59 -4.36 -2.29 -3.37
CA THR A 59 -4.64 -0.92 -2.87
C THR A 59 -4.01 -0.69 -1.49
N ALA A 60 -4.11 -1.66 -0.59
CA ALA A 60 -3.53 -1.56 0.75
C ALA A 60 -1.99 -1.50 0.70
N VAL A 61 -1.34 -2.28 -0.17
CA VAL A 61 0.12 -2.23 -0.38
C VAL A 61 0.52 -0.84 -0.91
N GLU A 62 -0.20 -0.32 -1.89
CA GLU A 62 0.10 1.00 -2.46
C GLU A 62 -0.08 2.13 -1.43
N GLN A 63 -1.13 2.07 -0.62
CA GLN A 63 -1.33 3.00 0.48
C GLN A 63 -0.22 2.92 1.53
N ALA A 64 0.24 1.71 1.88
CA ALA A 64 1.35 1.53 2.81
C ALA A 64 2.66 2.13 2.27
N ILE A 65 2.96 1.90 0.99
CA ILE A 65 4.13 2.48 0.32
C ILE A 65 4.01 4.01 0.26
N ALA A 66 2.86 4.54 -0.13
CA ALA A 66 2.57 5.97 -0.15
C ALA A 66 2.73 6.61 1.24
N HIS A 67 2.26 5.93 2.28
CA HIS A 67 2.37 6.40 3.66
C HIS A 67 3.82 6.51 4.10
N GLY A 68 4.63 5.47 3.84
CA GLY A 68 6.07 5.50 4.13
C GLY A 68 6.80 6.63 3.39
N MET A 69 6.47 6.86 2.11
CA MET A 69 7.03 7.99 1.35
C MET A 69 6.64 9.36 1.92
N ALA A 70 5.38 9.52 2.32
CA ALA A 70 4.91 10.76 2.92
C ALA A 70 5.57 11.03 4.27
N GLN A 71 5.73 9.99 5.10
CA GLN A 71 6.42 10.07 6.39
C GLN A 71 7.89 10.43 6.22
N GLN A 72 8.60 9.74 5.31
CA GLN A 72 10.00 10.04 5.03
C GLN A 72 10.20 11.50 4.60
N LEU A 73 9.30 12.03 3.75
CA LEU A 73 9.38 13.42 3.31
C LEU A 73 9.02 14.40 4.43
N LEU A 74 8.04 14.09 5.29
CA LEU A 74 7.75 14.89 6.48
C LEU A 74 8.90 14.91 7.48
N ASP A 75 9.61 13.80 7.63
CA ASP A 75 10.76 13.71 8.53
C ASP A 75 11.99 14.42 7.95
N GLU A 76 12.15 14.40 6.62
CA GLU A 76 13.12 15.25 5.91
C GLU A 76 12.86 16.75 6.21
N ILE A 77 11.62 17.20 6.06
CA ILE A 77 11.20 18.59 6.36
C ILE A 77 11.34 18.90 7.85
N ALA A 78 11.01 17.96 8.74
CA ALA A 78 11.14 18.18 10.17
C ALA A 78 12.60 18.27 10.66
N ALA A 79 13.55 17.80 9.85
CA ALA A 79 14.97 17.89 10.14
C ALA A 79 15.60 19.22 9.67
N THR A 80 14.87 20.09 8.97
CA THR A 80 15.34 21.42 8.57
C THR A 80 14.98 22.50 9.59
N ARG A 81 15.57 23.69 9.43
CA ARG A 81 15.28 24.84 10.30
C ARG A 81 13.90 25.40 9.99
N TYR A 82 13.28 26.09 10.95
CA TYR A 82 11.98 26.73 10.71
C TYR A 82 12.05 27.84 9.65
N CYS A 83 13.16 28.58 9.63
CA CYS A 83 13.50 29.60 8.64
C CYS A 83 15.02 29.77 8.56
N GLU A 84 15.50 30.36 7.47
CA GLU A 84 16.90 30.79 7.33
C GLU A 84 17.32 31.77 8.45
N PRO A 85 18.54 31.64 9.03
CA PRO A 85 19.03 32.57 10.03
C PRO A 85 19.19 33.99 9.48
N GLY A 86 18.71 34.99 10.24
CA GLY A 86 18.79 36.39 9.84
C GLY A 86 17.70 36.83 8.87
N ILE A 87 16.86 35.89 8.39
CA ILE A 87 15.65 36.18 7.63
C ILE A 87 14.43 36.14 8.55
N SER A 88 13.42 36.94 8.21
CA SER A 88 12.15 36.95 8.93
C SER A 88 11.39 35.64 8.72
N PRO A 89 10.96 34.93 9.78
CA PRO A 89 10.18 33.68 9.69
C PRO A 89 8.76 33.88 9.14
N TYR A 90 8.39 35.13 8.85
CA TYR A 90 7.05 35.60 8.47
C TYR A 90 6.96 35.98 6.98
N GLY A 91 7.98 35.65 6.19
CA GLY A 91 8.04 35.94 4.76
C GLY A 91 7.07 35.11 3.90
N THR A 92 7.10 35.37 2.60
CA THR A 92 6.42 34.56 1.59
C THR A 92 7.01 33.15 1.59
N LEU A 93 6.16 32.13 1.64
CA LEU A 93 6.58 30.73 1.59
C LEU A 93 7.03 30.38 0.17
N GLY A 94 8.13 29.63 0.07
CA GLY A 94 8.65 29.15 -1.21
C GLY A 94 10.17 29.12 -1.21
N PRO A 95 10.77 28.28 -2.08
CA PRO A 95 12.19 28.32 -2.29
C PRO A 95 12.58 29.66 -2.93
N GLY A 96 13.67 30.23 -2.44
CA GLY A 96 14.39 31.33 -3.05
C GLY A 96 15.12 30.96 -4.34
N PRO A 97 15.76 31.96 -4.99
CA PRO A 97 16.45 31.77 -6.26
C PRO A 97 17.65 30.83 -6.12
N GLY A 98 17.53 29.62 -6.66
CA GLY A 98 18.63 28.63 -6.72
C GLY A 98 18.48 27.43 -5.78
N GLU A 99 17.56 27.48 -4.82
CA GLU A 99 17.32 26.38 -3.86
C GLU A 99 16.56 25.19 -4.48
N ARG A 100 15.73 25.46 -5.48
CA ARG A 100 15.05 24.43 -6.28
C ARG A 100 15.61 24.35 -7.69
N SER A 101 16.81 23.77 -7.82
CA SER A 101 17.38 23.41 -9.13
C SER A 101 17.11 21.93 -9.44
N GLY A 102 16.13 21.66 -10.31
CA GLY A 102 15.77 20.30 -10.75
C GLY A 102 15.02 19.49 -9.70
N ALA A 103 15.33 18.20 -9.60
CA ALA A 103 14.67 17.25 -8.69
C ALA A 103 15.38 17.09 -7.33
N SER A 104 16.55 17.73 -7.16
CA SER A 104 17.33 17.68 -5.91
C SER A 104 16.74 18.63 -4.87
N ARG A 105 16.82 18.23 -3.60
CA ARG A 105 16.42 18.98 -2.41
C ARG A 105 17.60 19.14 -1.44
N THR A 106 18.83 19.02 -1.93
CA THR A 106 20.03 19.20 -1.11
C THR A 106 20.21 20.64 -0.66
N ALA A 107 19.71 21.61 -1.43
CA ALA A 107 19.76 23.02 -1.10
C ALA A 107 18.57 23.48 -0.25
N CYS A 108 17.56 22.62 -0.03
CA CYS A 108 16.49 22.92 0.92
C CYS A 108 17.05 22.82 2.34
N ASP A 109 17.14 23.94 3.03
CA ASP A 109 17.80 24.05 4.34
C ASP A 109 16.88 24.59 5.45
N ASP A 110 15.71 25.12 5.07
CA ASP A 110 14.60 25.42 5.95
C ASP A 110 13.27 24.77 5.49
N ILE A 111 12.18 25.04 6.22
CA ILE A 111 10.88 24.41 5.99
C ILE A 111 10.21 24.97 4.72
N ASP A 112 10.31 26.27 4.43
CA ASP A 112 9.59 26.91 3.33
C ASP A 112 10.11 26.57 1.93
N ASP A 113 11.35 26.15 1.82
CA ASP A 113 11.93 25.62 0.57
C ASP A 113 11.12 24.48 -0.06
N TYR A 114 10.41 23.72 0.78
CA TYR A 114 9.59 22.61 0.33
C TYR A 114 8.25 23.05 -0.24
N HIS A 115 7.81 24.29 -0.04
CA HIS A 115 6.53 24.78 -0.54
C HIS A 115 6.44 24.64 -2.07
N GLY A 116 5.32 24.11 -2.54
CA GLY A 116 5.08 23.85 -3.97
C GLY A 116 5.92 22.70 -4.56
N LEU A 117 6.53 21.82 -3.75
CA LEU A 117 7.29 20.68 -4.28
C LEU A 117 6.37 19.81 -5.12
N ARG A 118 6.80 19.47 -6.34
CA ARG A 118 6.11 18.55 -7.24
C ARG A 118 7.16 17.68 -7.94
N THR A 119 7.29 16.42 -7.56
CA THR A 119 8.29 15.50 -8.15
C THR A 119 7.63 14.25 -8.71
N GLN A 120 7.88 13.99 -10.00
CA GLN A 120 7.38 12.81 -10.72
C GLN A 120 8.47 12.30 -11.69
N PRO A 121 8.93 11.04 -11.55
CA PRO A 121 8.63 10.13 -10.44
C PRO A 121 9.10 10.70 -9.09
N PRO A 122 8.62 10.15 -7.95
CA PRO A 122 9.10 10.50 -6.62
C PRO A 122 10.62 10.34 -6.51
N THR A 123 11.29 11.28 -5.85
CA THR A 123 12.74 11.29 -5.68
C THR A 123 13.15 11.46 -4.22
N ASP A 124 14.32 10.93 -3.87
CA ASP A 124 14.98 11.21 -2.60
C ASP A 124 15.51 12.66 -2.55
N ARG A 125 16.16 13.01 -1.43
CA ARG A 125 16.74 14.35 -1.23
C ARG A 125 17.79 14.71 -2.27
N PHE A 126 18.49 13.74 -2.84
CA PHE A 126 19.53 13.93 -3.84
C PHE A 126 18.98 14.00 -5.28
N GLY A 127 17.66 13.85 -5.45
CA GLY A 127 17.01 13.84 -6.76
C GLY A 127 17.07 12.48 -7.45
N ILE A 128 17.43 11.41 -6.73
CA ILE A 128 17.45 10.04 -7.25
C ILE A 128 16.05 9.44 -7.11
N PRO A 129 15.49 8.77 -8.14
CA PRO A 129 14.19 8.13 -8.04
C PRO A 129 14.10 7.17 -6.86
N LEU A 130 12.98 7.23 -6.12
CA LEU A 130 12.77 6.36 -4.97
C LEU A 130 12.77 4.88 -5.39
N GLY A 131 13.46 4.06 -4.60
CA GLY A 131 13.68 2.65 -4.93
C GLY A 131 14.91 2.41 -5.81
N GLU A 132 15.58 3.46 -6.27
CA GLU A 132 16.92 3.38 -6.86
C GLU A 132 18.03 3.92 -5.96
N ASP A 133 17.71 4.82 -5.03
CA ASP A 133 18.64 5.48 -4.11
C ASP A 133 19.34 4.51 -3.15
N ASN A 134 20.56 4.79 -2.72
CA ASN A 134 21.24 4.06 -1.64
C ASN A 134 21.22 4.79 -0.29
N GLY A 135 20.44 5.88 -0.16
CA GLY A 135 20.41 6.73 1.03
C GLY A 135 21.61 7.66 1.23
N ALA A 136 22.61 7.62 0.35
CA ALA A 136 23.85 8.42 0.45
C ALA A 136 24.18 9.17 -0.85
N GLY A 137 23.15 9.50 -1.66
CA GLY A 137 23.32 10.20 -2.94
C GLY A 137 23.88 9.35 -4.08
N GLY A 138 23.92 8.02 -3.92
CA GLY A 138 24.23 7.07 -4.96
C GLY A 138 23.05 6.14 -5.26
N GLN A 139 23.25 5.18 -6.16
CA GLN A 139 22.22 4.20 -6.51
C GLN A 139 22.51 2.82 -5.92
N ARG A 140 21.47 2.08 -5.53
CA ARG A 140 21.54 0.66 -5.15
C ARG A 140 22.04 -0.21 -6.31
N PRO A 141 22.61 -1.39 -6.03
CA PRO A 141 22.83 -2.41 -7.05
C PRO A 141 21.52 -2.74 -7.78
N GLN A 142 21.57 -2.95 -9.10
CA GLN A 142 20.38 -3.11 -9.96
C GLN A 142 19.38 -4.16 -9.45
N ARG A 143 19.89 -5.27 -8.90
CA ARG A 143 19.10 -6.38 -8.33
C ARG A 143 18.36 -6.05 -7.02
N GLN A 144 18.65 -4.90 -6.42
CA GLN A 144 17.97 -4.38 -5.22
C GLN A 144 17.13 -3.13 -5.52
N ARG A 145 17.02 -2.76 -6.81
CA ARG A 145 16.15 -1.67 -7.23
C ARG A 145 14.72 -2.19 -7.44
N VAL A 146 13.77 -1.30 -7.26
CA VAL A 146 12.38 -1.55 -7.68
C VAL A 146 12.34 -1.76 -9.20
N ALA A 147 11.31 -2.47 -9.68
CA ALA A 147 11.11 -2.66 -11.12
C ALA A 147 11.11 -1.30 -11.85
N PRO A 148 11.79 -1.17 -13.01
CA PRO A 148 11.82 0.08 -13.76
C PRO A 148 10.42 0.61 -14.05
N GLY A 149 10.19 1.89 -13.77
CA GLY A 149 8.91 2.56 -14.03
C GLY A 149 7.81 2.29 -13.01
N PHE A 150 8.06 1.51 -11.93
CA PHE A 150 7.06 1.23 -10.88
C PHE A 150 6.41 2.52 -10.34
N PHE A 151 7.21 3.55 -10.07
CA PHE A 151 6.75 4.85 -9.58
C PHE A 151 6.56 5.92 -10.67
N SER A 152 6.62 5.58 -11.95
CA SER A 152 6.54 6.55 -13.07
C SER A 152 5.27 7.42 -13.04
N ARG A 153 4.17 6.86 -12.51
CA ARG A 153 2.87 7.52 -12.38
C ARG A 153 2.62 8.10 -10.99
N TRP A 154 3.57 7.95 -10.08
CA TRP A 154 3.45 8.46 -8.72
C TRP A 154 4.08 9.84 -8.67
N ARG A 155 3.59 10.68 -7.75
CA ARG A 155 4.12 12.02 -7.54
C ARG A 155 4.08 12.37 -6.07
N GLN A 156 5.14 13.00 -5.58
CA GLN A 156 5.16 13.66 -4.28
C GLN A 156 4.78 15.11 -4.45
N GLU A 157 3.90 15.60 -3.57
CA GLU A 157 3.53 17.00 -3.50
C GLU A 157 3.67 17.52 -2.08
N VAL A 158 4.25 18.71 -1.94
CA VAL A 158 4.33 19.41 -0.66
C VAL A 158 3.78 20.82 -0.82
N ASP A 159 2.88 21.18 0.08
CA ASP A 159 2.33 22.52 0.18
C ASP A 159 2.37 22.99 1.62
N LEU A 160 2.75 24.24 1.79
CA LEU A 160 2.83 24.90 3.08
C LEU A 160 1.86 26.06 3.15
N GLN A 161 1.35 26.33 4.34
CA GLN A 161 0.52 27.50 4.61
C GLN A 161 0.71 27.95 6.05
N TYR A 162 0.65 29.25 6.30
CA TYR A 162 0.51 29.75 7.67
C TYR A 162 -0.90 29.42 8.17
N VAL A 163 -1.03 29.03 9.43
CA VAL A 163 -2.32 28.63 10.02
C VAL A 163 -2.60 29.33 11.33
N SER A 164 -3.87 29.54 11.64
CA SER A 164 -4.27 30.23 12.87
C SER A 164 -3.90 29.43 14.12
N PRO A 165 -3.33 30.07 15.17
CA PRO A 165 -3.08 29.40 16.45
C PRO A 165 -4.38 29.00 17.18
N ALA A 166 -5.50 29.65 16.86
CA ALA A 166 -6.82 29.29 17.41
C ALA A 166 -7.47 28.12 16.65
N ASN A 167 -7.05 27.87 15.41
CA ASN A 167 -7.54 26.77 14.58
C ASN A 167 -6.54 26.44 13.46
N PHE A 168 -5.77 25.36 13.64
CA PHE A 168 -4.73 24.94 12.68
C PHE A 168 -5.26 24.46 11.32
N SER A 169 -6.59 24.32 11.17
CA SER A 169 -7.19 24.04 9.86
C SER A 169 -7.50 25.30 9.06
N LEU A 170 -7.43 26.50 9.68
CA LEU A 170 -7.72 27.77 9.03
C LEU A 170 -6.42 28.40 8.50
N PRO A 171 -6.24 28.52 7.17
CA PRO A 171 -5.11 29.23 6.61
C PRO A 171 -5.23 30.73 6.93
N VAL A 172 -4.09 31.36 7.18
CA VAL A 172 -3.97 32.80 7.40
C VAL A 172 -2.95 33.41 6.43
N ALA A 173 -2.96 34.74 6.31
CA ALA A 173 -2.02 35.45 5.47
C ALA A 173 -0.56 35.19 5.88
N ALA A 174 0.37 35.35 4.94
CA ALA A 174 1.80 35.23 5.21
C ALA A 174 2.20 36.14 6.37
N GLY A 175 2.93 35.56 7.34
CA GLY A 175 3.39 36.28 8.51
C GLY A 175 2.36 36.59 9.59
N ALA A 176 1.11 36.14 9.43
CA ALA A 176 0.06 36.36 10.43
C ALA A 176 0.11 35.35 11.60
N SER A 177 1.03 34.38 11.57
CA SER A 177 1.12 33.32 12.57
C SER A 177 2.54 32.74 12.67
N ASP A 178 2.88 32.28 13.88
CA ASP A 178 4.07 31.48 14.18
C ASP A 178 3.96 30.02 13.73
N TYR A 179 2.83 29.61 13.17
CA TYR A 179 2.53 28.23 12.82
C TYR A 179 2.45 28.04 11.31
N LYS A 180 3.27 27.12 10.79
CA LYS A 180 3.23 26.61 9.41
C LYS A 180 2.62 25.20 9.41
N ALA A 181 1.58 24.97 8.62
CA ALA A 181 1.10 23.63 8.29
C ALA A 181 1.82 23.13 7.03
N VAL A 182 2.47 21.97 7.14
CA VAL A 182 3.08 21.26 6.02
C VAL A 182 2.14 20.12 5.61
N HIS A 183 1.66 20.18 4.38
CA HIS A 183 0.83 19.15 3.75
C HIS A 183 1.68 18.34 2.78
N VAL A 184 1.84 17.05 3.05
CA VAL A 184 2.51 16.10 2.15
C VAL A 184 1.46 15.20 1.53
N ARG A 185 1.39 15.19 0.21
CA ARG A 185 0.42 14.39 -0.57
C ARG A 185 1.18 13.48 -1.53
N ILE A 186 0.82 12.20 -1.52
CA ILE A 186 1.30 11.23 -2.50
C ILE A 186 0.14 10.93 -3.43
N VAL A 187 0.34 11.21 -4.70
CA VAL A 187 -0.69 11.02 -5.73
C VAL A 187 -0.21 10.06 -6.80
N ARG A 188 -1.15 9.39 -7.46
CA ARG A 188 -0.91 8.51 -8.58
C ARG A 188 -1.82 8.91 -9.74
N ASP A 189 -1.25 9.05 -10.92
CA ASP A 189 -1.99 9.25 -12.16
C ASP A 189 -2.48 7.89 -12.70
N ASP A 190 -3.80 7.66 -12.62
CA ASP A 190 -4.45 6.50 -13.21
C ASP A 190 -5.01 6.88 -14.61
N PRO A 191 -4.70 6.13 -15.68
CA PRO A 191 -5.15 6.46 -17.03
C PRO A 191 -6.67 6.39 -17.22
N VAL A 192 -7.39 5.64 -16.36
CA VAL A 192 -8.84 5.46 -16.43
C VAL A 192 -9.53 6.37 -15.42
N ARG A 193 -9.03 6.39 -14.19
CA ARG A 193 -9.67 7.09 -13.06
C ARG A 193 -9.13 8.50 -12.83
N GLY A 194 -8.13 8.93 -13.60
CA GLY A 194 -7.46 10.21 -13.43
C GLY A 194 -6.54 10.23 -12.20
N ARG A 195 -6.28 11.43 -11.70
CA ARG A 195 -5.38 11.63 -10.57
C ARG A 195 -6.02 11.18 -9.26
N GLN A 196 -5.39 10.23 -8.59
CA GLN A 196 -5.83 9.70 -7.29
C GLN A 196 -4.86 10.10 -6.19
N GLU A 197 -5.39 10.58 -5.07
CA GLU A 197 -4.62 10.76 -3.85
C GLU A 197 -4.55 9.43 -3.11
N LEU A 198 -3.33 8.95 -2.86
CA LEU A 198 -3.09 7.71 -2.11
C LEU A 198 -3.00 8.00 -0.61
N VAL A 199 -2.30 9.08 -0.25
CA VAL A 199 -2.08 9.52 1.14
C VAL A 199 -1.97 11.05 1.20
N HIS A 200 -2.52 11.63 2.27
CA HIS A 200 -2.31 13.01 2.69
C HIS A 200 -1.95 13.05 4.17
N LEU A 201 -0.75 13.55 4.49
CA LEU A 201 -0.31 13.80 5.85
C LEU A 201 -0.16 15.30 6.08
N THR A 202 -0.48 15.74 7.29
CA THR A 202 -0.30 17.14 7.71
C THR A 202 0.45 17.17 9.03
N ARG A 203 1.47 18.03 9.14
CA ARG A 203 2.20 18.32 10.37
C ARG A 203 2.29 19.82 10.59
N ILE A 204 2.07 20.26 11.82
CA ILE A 204 2.18 21.67 12.20
C ILE A 204 3.56 21.91 12.81
N PHE A 205 4.21 22.97 12.36
CA PHE A 205 5.49 23.44 12.87
C PHE A 205 5.30 24.83 13.47
N SER A 206 5.89 25.06 14.64
CA SER A 206 5.84 26.34 15.35
C SER A 206 7.22 26.98 15.38
N ASN A 207 7.28 28.29 15.16
CA ASN A 207 8.47 29.08 15.43
C ASN A 207 8.65 29.24 16.95
N VAL A 208 9.84 28.94 17.47
CA VAL A 208 10.19 29.19 18.87
C VAL A 208 11.43 30.10 18.88
N PRO A 209 11.25 31.41 19.14
CA PRO A 209 12.38 32.33 19.20
C PRO A 209 13.36 31.93 20.32
N SER A 210 14.65 32.02 20.05
CA SER A 210 15.67 31.95 21.10
C SER A 210 15.52 33.13 22.05
N LEU A 211 15.34 32.86 23.35
CA LEU A 211 15.29 33.84 24.43
C LEU A 211 16.61 34.62 24.57
#